data_AF-A0A554WZZ0-F1
#
_entry.id   AF-A0A554WZZ0-F1
#
_cell.length_a   1.000
_cell.length_b   1.000
_cell.length_c   1.000
_cell.angle_alpha   90.00
_cell.angle_beta   90.00
_cell.angle_gamma   90.00
#
_symmetry.space_group_name_H-M   'P 1'
#
loop_
_entity.id
_entity.type
_entity.pdbx_description
1 polymer ?
#
loop_
_entity_poly.entity_id
_entity_poly.type
_entity_poly.pdbx_seq_one_letter_code
_entity_poly.pdbx_strand_id
1 'polypeptide(L)' 'MKLRSTVLAAATAAAALSSALVGPAAYAQAKEQFFPVLVYRTGAYAPNGVPWANGFVDYLVAPEIFITS' A
#
# COMPACT_ATOMS: atom_id res chain seq x y z
N MET A 1 35.46 -20.51 30.28
CA MET A 1 35.20 -20.05 28.89
C MET A 1 33.84 -20.51 28.33
N LYS A 2 33.24 -21.61 28.82
CA LYS A 2 31.95 -22.15 28.32
C LYS A 2 30.77 -21.18 28.41
N LEU A 3 30.61 -20.49 29.55
CA LEU A 3 29.48 -19.57 29.78
C LEU A 3 29.49 -18.35 28.83
N ARG A 4 30.68 -17.85 28.50
CA ARG A 4 30.85 -16.70 27.60
C ARG A 4 30.46 -17.07 26.17
N SER A 5 30.85 -18.26 25.75
CA SER A 5 30.54 -18.82 24.45
C SER A 5 29.05 -19.08 24.27
N THR A 6 28.36 -19.56 25.31
CA THR A 6 26.91 -19.80 25.26
C THR A 6 26.12 -18.50 25.22
N VAL A 7 26.55 -17.48 25.98
CA VAL A 7 25.93 -16.15 25.96
C VAL A 7 26.09 -15.48 24.59
N LEU A 8 27.29 -15.56 24.00
CA LEU A 8 27.54 -15.04 22.65
C LEU A 8 26.67 -15.74 21.59
N ALA A 9 26.60 -17.08 21.63
CA ALA A 9 25.77 -17.85 20.71
C ALA A 9 24.27 -17.53 20.83
N ALA A 10 23.78 -17.38 22.07
CA ALA A 10 22.39 -17.00 22.33
C ALA A 10 22.08 -15.59 21.82
N ALA A 11 22.99 -14.63 22.03
CA ALA A 11 22.83 -13.26 21.56
C ALA A 11 22.78 -13.17 20.02
N THR A 12 23.65 -13.92 19.32
CA THR A 12 23.64 -13.96 17.85
C THR A 12 22.39 -14.62 17.30
N ALA A 13 21.90 -15.69 17.94
CA ALA A 13 20.68 -16.36 17.53
C ALA A 13 19.45 -15.45 17.73
N ALA A 14 19.37 -14.75 18.86
CA ALA A 14 18.31 -13.80 19.13
C ALA A 14 18.29 -12.65 18.13
N ALA A 15 19.45 -12.06 17.81
CA ALA A 15 19.55 -10.99 16.82
C ALA A 15 19.12 -11.43 15.41
N ALA A 16 19.50 -12.65 15.00
CA ALA A 16 19.09 -13.22 13.71
C ALA A 16 17.59 -13.55 13.64
N LEU A 17 17.01 -14.01 14.76
CA LEU A 17 15.57 -14.23 14.87
C LEU A 17 14.81 -12.90 14.84
N SER A 18 15.31 -11.87 15.54
CA SER A 18 14.72 -10.54 15.52
C SER A 18 14.71 -9.91 14.13
N SER A 19 15.79 -10.05 13.35
CA SER A 19 15.83 -9.52 11.98
C SER A 19 14.92 -10.27 11.02
N ALA A 20 14.69 -11.58 11.23
CA ALA A 20 13.74 -12.37 10.44
C ALA A 20 12.27 -12.05 10.75
N LEU A 21 11.98 -11.50 11.94
CA LEU A 21 10.65 -11.06 12.34
C LEU A 21 10.32 -9.63 11.89
N VAL A 22 11.32 -8.85 11.47
CA VAL A 22 11.08 -7.56 10.83
C VAL A 22 10.59 -7.84 9.41
N GLY A 23 9.26 -7.81 9.23
CA GLY A 23 8.65 -7.84 7.91
C GLY A 23 9.17 -6.70 7.03
N PRO A 24 9.01 -6.78 5.70
CA PRO A 24 9.47 -5.73 4.80
C PRO A 24 8.96 -4.38 5.29
N ALA A 25 9.88 -3.41 5.43
CA ALA A 25 9.51 -2.05 5.76
C ALA A 25 8.47 -1.58 4.72
N ALA A 26 7.29 -1.18 5.20
CA ALA A 26 6.28 -0.59 4.35
C ALA A 26 6.77 0.80 3.92
N TYR A 27 7.58 0.84 2.86
CA TYR A 27 7.95 2.08 2.20
C TYR A 27 6.66 2.72 1.66
N ALA A 28 6.45 4.00 1.98
CA ALA A 28 5.39 4.81 1.39
C ALA A 28 5.71 5.07 -0.08
N GLN A 29 5.51 4.05 -0.92
CA GLN A 29 5.40 4.25 -2.36
C GLN A 29 4.07 4.92 -2.61
N ALA A 30 4.02 5.90 -3.51
CA ALA A 30 2.77 6.38 -4.07
C ALA A 30 2.03 5.16 -4.63
N LYS A 31 1.04 4.66 -3.87
CA LYS A 31 0.25 3.49 -4.24
C LYS A 31 -0.73 3.94 -5.31
N GLU A 32 -0.23 4.19 -6.50
CA GLU A 32 -1.04 4.32 -7.70
C GLU A 32 -1.60 2.92 -8.02
N GLN A 33 -2.64 2.54 -7.27
CA GLN A 33 -3.39 1.33 -7.51
C GLN A 33 -4.20 1.56 -8.78
N PHE A 34 -3.76 0.94 -9.87
CA PHE A 34 -4.43 1.10 -11.16
C PHE A 34 -5.79 0.40 -11.12
N PHE A 35 -6.86 1.20 -11.10
CA PHE A 35 -8.24 0.74 -11.15
C PHE A 35 -8.83 1.03 -12.54
N PRO A 36 -8.90 0.05 -13.45
CA PRO A 36 -9.47 0.28 -14.77
C PRO A 36 -10.97 0.50 -14.64
N VAL A 37 -11.43 1.68 -15.04
CA VAL A 37 -12.86 2.00 -15.15
C VAL A 37 -13.28 1.95 -16.61
N LEU A 38 -14.31 1.15 -16.91
CA LEU A 38 -14.91 1.14 -18.23
C LEU A 38 -15.79 2.37 -18.37
N VAL A 39 -15.33 3.34 -19.16
CA VAL A 39 -16.02 4.60 -19.36
C VAL A 39 -16.48 4.72 -20.80
N TYR A 40 -17.77 4.99 -20.97
CA TYR A 40 -18.37 5.37 -22.24
C TYR A 40 -18.87 6.83 -22.14
N ARG A 41 -18.01 7.80 -22.45
CA ARG A 41 -18.37 9.24 -22.44
C ARG A 41 -19.01 9.70 -23.75
N THR A 42 -19.09 8.86 -24.76
CA THR A 42 -19.58 9.19 -26.11
C THR A 42 -20.64 8.20 -26.58
N GLY A 43 -21.50 8.64 -27.52
CA GLY A 43 -22.62 7.85 -28.05
C GLY A 43 -23.92 8.01 -27.26
N ALA A 44 -24.97 7.29 -27.68
CA ALA A 44 -26.33 7.43 -27.14
C ALA A 44 -26.44 7.16 -25.63
N TYR A 45 -25.53 6.36 -25.07
CA TYR A 45 -25.52 5.99 -23.65
C TYR A 45 -24.63 6.90 -22.79
N ALA A 46 -23.93 7.89 -23.38
CA ALA A 46 -23.08 8.83 -22.65
C ALA A 46 -23.76 9.51 -21.45
N PRO A 47 -25.06 9.91 -21.50
CA PRO A 47 -25.72 10.52 -20.35
C PRO A 47 -25.74 9.66 -19.09
N ASN A 48 -25.71 8.32 -19.23
CA ASN A 48 -25.68 7.39 -18.11
C ASN A 48 -24.24 7.01 -17.69
N GLY A 49 -23.28 7.04 -18.63
CA GLY A 49 -21.88 6.64 -18.39
C GLY A 49 -21.01 7.72 -17.74
N VAL A 50 -21.29 9.00 -18.01
CA VAL A 50 -20.53 10.12 -17.44
C VAL A 50 -20.69 10.22 -15.90
N PRO A 51 -21.91 10.13 -15.32
CA PRO A 51 -22.08 10.14 -13.87
C PRO A 51 -21.40 8.95 -13.18
N TRP A 52 -21.45 7.75 -13.77
CA TRP A 52 -20.78 6.56 -13.26
C TRP A 52 -19.26 6.75 -13.16
N ALA A 53 -18.64 7.28 -14.23
CA ALA A 53 -17.20 7.48 -14.27
C ALA A 53 -16.72 8.54 -13.27
N ASN A 54 -17.48 9.62 -13.11
CA ASN A 54 -17.14 10.67 -12.15
C ASN A 54 -17.27 10.15 -10.71
N GLY A 55 -18.37 9.45 -10.39
CA GLY A 55 -18.52 8.81 -9.08
C GLY A 55 -17.41 7.80 -8.77
N PHE A 56 -17.03 6.96 -9.73
CA PHE A 56 -15.94 5.99 -9.53
C PHE A 56 -14.61 6.66 -9.15
N VAL A 57 -14.25 7.74 -9.86
CA VAL A 57 -13.01 8.49 -9.61
C VAL A 57 -13.06 9.18 -8.24
N ASP A 58 -14.19 9.81 -7.91
CA ASP A 58 -14.35 10.53 -6.64
C ASP A 58 -14.29 9.59 -5.42
N TYR A 59 -14.82 8.37 -5.54
CA TYR A 59 -14.86 7.41 -4.42
C TYR A 59 -13.58 6.57 -4.27
N LEU A 60 -12.90 6.21 -5.36
CA LEU A 60 -11.81 5.21 -5.32
C LEU A 60 -10.43 5.78 -5.65
N VAL A 61 -10.37 6.94 -6.32
CA VAL A 61 -9.11 7.51 -6.83
C VAL A 61 -8.73 8.82 -6.13
N ALA A 62 -9.55 9.31 -5.19
CA ALA A 62 -9.24 10.51 -4.39
C ALA A 62 -8.72 10.16 -2.98
N PRO A 63 -7.40 9.98 -2.76
CA PRO A 63 -6.81 9.97 -1.42
C PRO A 63 -6.31 11.34 -0.93
N GLU A 64 -6.41 12.44 -1.68
CA GLU A 64 -5.70 13.71 -1.32
C GLU A 64 -6.48 15.03 -1.39
N ILE A 65 -7.80 15.05 -1.63
CA ILE A 65 -8.51 16.33 -1.88
C ILE A 65 -8.87 17.17 -0.63
N PHE A 66 -8.36 16.86 0.58
CA PHE A 66 -8.77 17.59 1.80
C PHE A 66 -7.69 17.85 2.89
N ILE A 67 -6.39 17.92 2.57
CA ILE A 67 -5.35 18.21 3.59
C ILE A 67 -4.43 19.39 3.21
N THR A 68 -4.91 20.33 2.41
CA THR A 68 -4.23 21.63 2.24
C THR A 68 -5.27 22.75 2.22
N SER A 69 -5.74 23.13 3.40
CA SER A 69 -6.43 24.38 3.69
C SER A 69 -6.12 24.77 5.12
#